data_AF-A0ABD6ASD7-F1
#
_entry.id   AF-A0ABD6ASD7-F1
#
_cell.length_a   1.000
_cell.length_b   1.000
_cell.length_c   1.000
_cell.angle_alpha   90.00
_cell.angle_beta   90.00
_cell.angle_gamma   90.00
#
_symmetry.space_group_name_H-M   'P 1'
#
loop_
_entity.id
_entity.type
_entity.pdbx_description
1 polymer ?
#
loop_
_entity_poly.entity_id
_entity_poly.type
_entity_poly.pdbx_seq_one_letter_code
_entity_poly.pdbx_strand_id
1 'polypeptide(L)' 'MVDDQYRGILTEREREILSGDADVSDNYRYRVVSRVRNKIEALESDLELLDDVHSGLADELRDAVCETDE' A
#
# COMPACT_ATOMS: atom_id res chain seq x y z
N MET A 1 -7.49 19.10 9.82
CA MET A 1 -6.39 18.15 10.13
C MET A 1 -5.73 17.85 8.81
N VAL A 2 -4.56 18.42 8.61
CA VAL A 2 -3.68 18.25 7.45
C VAL A 2 -2.36 17.93 8.14
N ASP A 3 -1.81 16.71 8.05
CA ASP A 3 -0.93 16.28 6.96
C ASP A 3 -1.05 14.76 6.63
N ASP A 4 -2.18 14.29 6.09
CA ASP A 4 -2.29 12.97 5.41
C ASP A 4 -1.94 13.10 3.91
N GLN A 5 -1.25 14.17 3.52
CA GLN A 5 -1.44 14.79 2.21
C GLN A 5 -0.99 13.92 1.02
N TYR A 6 -0.13 12.91 1.23
CA TYR A 6 0.26 11.93 0.22
C TYR A 6 0.64 10.57 0.84
N ARG A 7 -0.28 9.88 1.53
CA ARG A 7 -0.01 8.50 2.00
C ARG A 7 0.00 7.50 0.84
N GLY A 8 0.88 6.50 0.92
CA GLY A 8 0.84 5.31 0.05
C GLY A 8 -0.30 4.35 0.42
N ILE A 9 -0.14 3.04 0.18
CA ILE A 9 -1.22 2.07 0.37
C ILE A 9 -1.69 1.92 1.85
N LEU A 10 -0.76 2.08 2.81
CA LEU A 10 -1.06 1.90 4.24
C LEU A 10 -1.33 3.22 4.94
N THR A 11 -2.34 3.22 5.83
CA THR A 11 -2.49 4.28 6.83
C THR A 11 -1.51 4.09 7.98
N GLU A 12 -1.27 5.13 8.77
CA GLU A 12 -0.44 5.05 9.97
C GLU A 12 -0.94 3.97 10.93
N ARG A 13 -2.26 3.92 11.16
CA ARG A 13 -2.87 2.90 12.03
C ARG A 13 -2.71 1.49 11.49
N GLU A 14 -2.82 1.30 10.18
CA GLU A 14 -2.59 -0.01 9.57
C GLU A 14 -1.12 -0.43 9.73
N ARG A 15 -0.16 0.49 9.61
CA ARG A 15 1.26 0.19 9.88
C ARG A 15 1.46 -0.29 11.31
N GLU A 16 0.94 0.42 12.31
CA GLU A 16 1.04 0.03 13.73
C GLU A 16 0.45 -1.37 13.99
N ILE A 17 -0.67 -1.70 13.34
CA ILE A 17 -1.32 -3.01 13.52
C ILE A 17 -0.52 -4.12 12.85
N LEU A 18 0.08 -3.86 11.67
CA LEU A 18 0.87 -4.85 10.95
C LEU A 18 2.24 -5.08 11.59
N SER A 19 2.89 -4.02 12.11
CA SER A 19 4.16 -4.12 12.84
C SER A 19 4.02 -4.80 14.20
N GLY A 20 2.80 -4.87 14.74
CA GLY A 20 2.51 -5.44 16.06
C GLY A 20 2.64 -4.43 17.20
N ASP A 21 2.83 -3.15 16.90
CA ASP A 21 2.89 -2.07 17.89
C ASP A 21 1.51 -1.72 18.47
N ALA A 22 0.43 -2.13 17.80
CA ALA A 22 -0.93 -1.97 18.28
C ALA A 22 -1.44 -3.21 19.03
N ASP A 23 -1.87 -3.02 20.28
CA ASP A 23 -2.61 -4.05 21.03
C ASP A 23 -4.06 -4.12 20.52
N VAL A 24 -4.32 -5.11 19.65
CA VAL A 24 -5.63 -5.37 19.06
C VAL A 24 -5.89 -6.88 18.99
N SER A 25 -7.17 -7.25 18.94
CA SER A 25 -7.54 -8.67 18.81
C SER A 25 -7.07 -9.29 17.49
N ASP A 26 -6.79 -10.59 17.51
CA ASP A 26 -6.42 -11.35 16.32
C ASP A 26 -7.44 -11.23 15.19
N ASN A 27 -8.73 -11.22 15.54
CA ASN A 27 -9.80 -11.02 14.55
C ASN A 27 -9.72 -9.65 13.87
N TYR A 28 -9.39 -8.59 14.63
CA TYR A 28 -9.23 -7.26 14.06
C TYR A 28 -7.96 -7.16 13.21
N ARG A 29 -6.83 -7.71 13.70
CA ARG A 29 -5.59 -7.82 12.91
C ARG A 29 -5.82 -8.56 11.59
N TYR A 30 -6.54 -9.69 11.61
CA TYR A 30 -6.89 -10.45 10.41
C TYR A 30 -7.71 -9.61 9.42
N ARG A 31 -8.70 -8.85 9.90
CA ARG A 31 -9.49 -7.94 9.06
C ARG A 31 -8.63 -6.85 8.41
N VAL A 32 -7.65 -6.30 9.14
CA VAL A 32 -6.69 -5.34 8.59
C VAL A 32 -5.84 -5.97 7.50
N VAL A 33 -5.30 -7.17 7.73
CA VAL A 33 -4.53 -7.91 6.69
C VAL A 33 -5.38 -8.13 5.44
N SER A 34 -6.64 -8.55 5.60
CA SER A 34 -7.55 -8.74 4.47
C SER A 34 -7.82 -7.43 3.71
N ARG A 35 -7.99 -6.31 4.42
CA ARG A 35 -8.15 -5.01 3.77
C ARG A 35 -6.91 -4.61 2.98
N VAL A 36 -5.73 -4.83 3.54
CA VAL A 36 -4.45 -4.52 2.87
C VAL A 36 -4.27 -5.35 1.60
N ARG A 37 -4.67 -6.63 1.60
CA ARG A 37 -4.66 -7.46 0.39
C ARG A 37 -5.51 -6.85 -0.73
N ASN A 38 -6.73 -6.43 -0.43
CA ASN A 38 -7.59 -5.77 -1.42
C ASN A 38 -6.99 -4.45 -1.93
N LYS A 39 -6.21 -3.73 -1.12
CA LYS A 39 -5.50 -2.53 -1.57
C LYS A 39 -4.34 -2.84 -2.52
N ILE A 40 -3.66 -3.97 -2.32
CA ILE A 40 -2.61 -4.44 -3.23
C ILE A 40 -3.24 -4.82 -4.59
N GLU A 41 -4.37 -5.54 -4.58
CA GLU A 41 -5.12 -5.84 -5.82
C GLU A 41 -5.56 -4.56 -6.55
N ALA A 42 -6.02 -3.55 -5.81
CA ALA A 42 -6.37 -2.26 -6.42
C ALA A 42 -5.14 -1.53 -7.01
N LEU A 43 -3.98 -1.60 -6.35
CA LEU A 43 -2.74 -1.01 -6.85
C LEU A 43 -2.28 -1.67 -8.16
N GLU A 44 -2.51 -2.97 -8.33
CA GLU A 44 -2.25 -3.67 -9.59
C GLU A 44 -3.06 -3.06 -10.74
N SER A 45 -4.37 -2.87 -10.55
CA SER A 45 -5.22 -2.21 -11.54
C SER A 45 -4.84 -0.75 -11.80
N ASP A 46 -4.39 -0.03 -10.77
CA ASP A 46 -3.88 1.34 -10.94
C ASP A 46 -2.59 1.34 -11.77
N LEU A 47 -1.69 0.36 -11.57
CA LEU A 47 -0.47 0.21 -12.36
C LEU A 47 -0.79 -0.09 -13.84
N GLU A 48 -1.74 -0.98 -14.12
CA GLU A 48 -2.21 -1.26 -15.49
C GLU A 48 -2.71 0.02 -16.19
N LEU A 49 -3.50 0.84 -15.48
CA LEU A 49 -3.96 2.12 -16.01
C LEU A 49 -2.80 3.09 -16.26
N LEU A 50 -1.81 3.15 -15.36
CA LEU A 50 -0.64 4.00 -15.53
C LEU A 50 0.20 3.57 -16.73
N ASP A 51 0.34 2.27 -17.01
CA ASP A 51 1.03 1.80 -18.22
C ASP A 51 0.36 2.33 -19.50
N ASP A 52 -0.98 2.29 -19.55
CA ASP A 52 -1.74 2.71 -20.72
C ASP A 52 -1.70 4.23 -20.94
N VAL A 53 -1.77 5.01 -19.85
CA VAL A 53 -1.97 6.47 -19.93
C VAL A 53 -0.67 7.25 -19.77
N HIS A 54 0.23 6.80 -18.90
CA HIS A 54 1.45 7.52 -18.54
C HIS A 54 2.55 6.58 -18.04
N SER A 55 3.15 5.81 -18.96
CA SER A 55 4.11 4.75 -18.63
C SER A 55 5.27 5.19 -17.72
N GLY A 56 5.73 6.44 -17.80
CA GLY A 56 6.77 6.95 -16.89
C GLY A 56 6.40 6.92 -15.40
N LEU A 57 5.13 7.11 -15.05
CA LEU A 57 4.66 6.99 -13.66
C LEU A 57 4.54 5.53 -13.23
N ALA A 58 4.23 4.63 -14.18
CA ALA A 58 4.24 3.19 -13.92
C ALA A 58 5.66 2.70 -13.63
N ASP A 59 6.64 3.17 -14.38
CA ASP A 59 8.06 2.88 -14.16
C ASP A 59 8.53 3.41 -12.80
N GLU A 60 8.21 4.66 -12.44
CA GLU A 60 8.51 5.22 -11.11
C GLU A 60 7.88 4.39 -9.98
N LEU A 61 6.64 3.91 -10.16
CA LEU A 61 5.98 3.05 -9.17
C LEU A 61 6.69 1.70 -9.04
N ARG A 62 7.08 1.08 -10.15
CA ARG A 62 7.84 -0.18 -10.16
C ARG A 62 9.18 -0.02 -9.46
N ASP A 63 9.93 1.02 -9.79
CA ASP A 63 11.22 1.31 -9.18
C ASP A 63 11.10 1.55 -7.66
N ALA A 64 9.99 2.13 -7.20
CA ALA A 64 9.74 2.36 -5.79
C ALA A 64 9.39 1.09 -4.99
N VAL A 65 8.85 0.04 -5.63
CA VAL A 65 8.37 -1.19 -4.95
C VAL A 65 9.22 -2.42 -5.23
N CYS A 66 9.88 -2.48 -6.37
CA CYS A 66 10.83 -3.53 -6.70
C CYS A 66 12.19 -3.11 -6.16
N GLU A 67 12.77 -3.92 -5.28
CA GLU A 67 14.14 -3.74 -4.84
C GLU A 67 15.04 -3.78 -6.08
N THR A 68 15.76 -2.69 -6.35
CA THR A 68 16.92 -2.74 -7.25
C THR A 68 18.05 -3.41 -6.46
N ASP A 69 17.92 -4.71 -6.22
CA ASP A 69 19.00 -5.52 -5.69
C ASP A 69 20.05 -5.69 -6.81
N GLU A 70 21.13 -4.91 -6.71
CA GLU A 70 22.44 -5.22 -7.29
C GLU A 70 23.29 -6.03 -6.30
#